data_AF-A0A8H7P0H2-F1
#
_entry.id   AF-A0A8H7P0H2-F1
#
_cell.length_a   1.000
_cell.length_b   1.000
_cell.length_c   1.000
_cell.angle_alpha   90.00
_cell.angle_beta   90.00
_cell.angle_gamma   90.00
#
_symmetry.space_group_name_H-M   'P 1'
#
loop_
_entity.id
_entity.type
_entity.pdbx_description
1 polymer ?
#
loop_
_entity_poly.entity_id
_entity_poly.type
_entity_poly.pdbx_seq_one_letter_code
_entity_poly.pdbx_strand_id
1 'polypeptide(L)'
;MSITAAPKQETAPDSAPPPPPLPNPSTGSANPAASLPALWGYLQPALNHIVRSPTNNTSKPPAIDVSYHMGVHTAVYNYFTSQSEQAAPGPPTGLRPDASEKAKASGTDLYEQIDRFYADAARDLFLGAPTDDTTLVHYLVPCFNRYAAGAQSVSRLLNYVNRHYVKRAVDEDRGWLRLADVLDAVARTIQEDDTREKIQKRLRERRTEELKQWGYTEGAATAVLAQAEAYAEAASPPDRVVPLASMAYRRFRIEVLEPLLMVPKMKGKGKRKKPPANGDKPPMPRGRLARAVKELLESDGGDDEERKKLAGELAMVLKTCGVKMDHPLRKKLDKYIPPKEGS
;
A
#
# COMPACT_ATOMS: atom_id res chain seq x y z
N MET A 1 38.20 50.80 21.20
CA MET A 1 36.96 50.40 20.52
C MET A 1 37.11 48.94 20.13
N SER A 2 36.69 48.03 21.00
CA SER A 2 36.77 46.59 20.77
C SER A 2 35.46 46.15 20.12
N ILE A 3 35.54 45.66 18.89
CA ILE A 3 34.38 45.17 18.14
C ILE A 3 34.24 43.68 18.47
N THR A 4 33.21 43.37 19.25
CA THR A 4 32.79 42.00 19.56
C THR A 4 32.19 41.35 18.32
N ALA A 5 32.81 40.29 17.82
CA ALA A 5 32.26 39.47 16.74
C ALA A 5 31.19 38.50 17.29
N ALA A 6 30.01 38.50 16.66
CA ALA A 6 28.91 37.57 16.94
C ALA A 6 29.25 36.14 16.47
N PRO A 7 28.72 35.08 17.12
CA PRO A 7 28.99 33.71 16.71
C PRO A 7 28.20 33.34 15.46
N LYS A 8 28.88 32.72 14.49
CA LYS A 8 28.27 32.11 13.30
C LYS A 8 27.35 30.96 13.72
N GLN A 9 26.12 30.98 13.22
CA GLN A 9 25.21 29.84 13.27
C GLN A 9 25.84 28.66 12.51
N GLU A 10 26.08 27.59 13.26
CA GLU A 10 26.50 26.29 12.76
C GLU A 10 25.32 25.67 11.99
N THR A 11 25.46 25.61 10.67
CA THR A 11 24.48 25.01 9.77
C THR A 11 24.61 23.48 9.84
N ALA A 12 23.47 22.82 10.00
CA ALA A 12 23.34 21.36 10.07
C ALA A 12 24.02 20.64 8.88
N PRO A 13 24.49 19.40 9.05
CA PRO A 13 25.25 18.71 8.04
C PRO A 13 24.43 18.43 6.77
N ASP A 14 25.12 18.69 5.67
CA ASP A 14 24.77 18.61 4.26
C ASP A 14 23.92 17.37 3.88
N SER A 15 22.64 17.58 3.60
CA SER A 15 21.80 16.54 2.98
C SER A 15 22.27 16.37 1.53
N ALA A 16 22.84 15.21 1.20
CA ALA A 16 23.28 14.89 -0.17
C ALA A 16 22.22 15.31 -1.21
N PRO A 17 22.63 15.93 -2.34
CA PRO A 17 21.70 16.46 -3.33
C PRO A 17 20.78 15.36 -3.87
N PRO A 18 19.49 15.67 -4.13
CA PRO A 18 18.57 14.69 -4.68
C PRO A 18 19.11 14.15 -6.02
N PRO A 19 18.87 12.87 -6.35
CA PRO A 19 19.31 12.31 -7.62
C PRO A 19 18.75 13.13 -8.79
N PRO A 20 19.52 13.31 -9.87
CA PRO A 20 19.05 14.08 -11.03
C PRO A 20 17.81 13.42 -11.63
N PRO A 21 16.86 14.20 -12.18
CA PRO A 21 15.68 13.64 -12.83
C PRO A 21 16.07 12.67 -13.94
N LEU A 22 15.44 11.50 -13.96
CA LEU A 22 15.70 10.51 -15.02
C LEU A 22 15.18 11.04 -16.37
N PRO A 23 16.03 11.18 -17.41
CA PRO A 23 15.59 11.66 -18.71
C PRO A 23 14.75 10.61 -19.44
N ASN A 24 13.95 11.07 -20.41
CA ASN A 24 13.20 10.17 -21.27
C ASN A 24 14.15 9.36 -22.17
N PRO A 25 14.12 8.01 -22.16
CA PRO A 25 14.95 7.23 -23.05
C PRO A 25 14.54 7.46 -24.52
N SER A 26 15.53 7.53 -25.41
CA SER A 26 15.29 7.59 -26.85
C SER A 26 14.61 6.29 -27.30
N THR A 27 13.32 6.36 -27.63
CA THR A 27 12.52 5.18 -28.04
C THR A 27 12.77 4.76 -29.50
N GLY A 28 13.53 5.51 -30.29
CA GLY A 28 13.78 5.22 -31.70
C GLY A 28 12.47 5.04 -32.47
N SER A 29 12.38 4.01 -33.33
CA SER A 29 11.15 3.63 -34.03
C SER A 29 10.28 2.64 -33.24
N ALA A 30 10.67 2.24 -32.04
CA ALA A 30 9.94 1.27 -31.24
C ALA A 30 8.74 1.95 -30.57
N ASN A 31 7.52 1.55 -30.92
CA ASN A 31 6.31 2.00 -30.26
C ASN A 31 6.16 1.29 -28.90
N PRO A 32 6.28 1.98 -27.75
CA PRO A 32 6.13 1.35 -26.43
C PRO A 32 4.75 0.72 -26.23
N ALA A 33 3.71 1.23 -26.90
CA ALA A 33 2.34 0.72 -26.77
C ALA A 33 2.06 -0.53 -27.62
N ALA A 34 3.04 -1.07 -28.35
CA ALA A 34 2.84 -2.20 -29.26
C ALA A 34 2.54 -3.52 -28.54
N SER A 35 3.04 -3.71 -27.32
CA SER A 35 2.86 -4.92 -26.52
C SER A 35 3.19 -4.67 -25.04
N LEU A 36 2.72 -5.53 -24.14
CA LEU A 36 3.05 -5.43 -22.72
C LEU A 36 4.57 -5.42 -22.47
N PRO A 37 5.40 -6.30 -23.07
CA PRO A 37 6.84 -6.27 -22.82
C PRO A 37 7.50 -4.97 -23.29
N ALA A 38 7.07 -4.41 -24.43
CA ALA A 38 7.58 -3.13 -24.92
C ALA A 38 7.19 -1.98 -23.99
N LEU A 39 5.92 -1.95 -23.56
CA LEU A 39 5.44 -0.94 -22.62
C LEU A 39 6.18 -1.05 -21.30
N TRP A 40 6.28 -2.26 -20.75
CA TRP A 40 6.96 -2.50 -19.49
C TRP A 40 8.44 -2.13 -19.55
N GLY A 41 9.15 -2.47 -20.64
CA GLY A 41 10.54 -2.06 -20.85
C GLY A 41 10.72 -0.54 -20.86
N TYR A 42 9.72 0.20 -21.31
CA TYR A 42 9.71 1.66 -21.26
C TYR A 42 9.29 2.21 -19.88
N LEU A 43 8.34 1.59 -19.17
CA LEU A 43 7.88 2.07 -17.87
C LEU A 43 8.85 1.73 -16.73
N GLN A 44 9.41 0.53 -16.73
CA GLN A 44 10.15 -0.04 -15.60
C GLN A 44 11.33 0.84 -15.14
N PRO A 45 12.14 1.47 -16.00
CA PRO A 45 13.21 2.35 -15.55
C PRO A 45 12.70 3.55 -14.75
N ALA A 46 11.60 4.18 -15.17
CA ALA A 46 10.97 5.27 -14.43
C ALA A 46 10.42 4.80 -13.08
N LEU A 47 9.75 3.65 -13.05
CA LEU A 47 9.20 3.07 -11.82
C LEU A 47 10.31 2.69 -10.83
N ASN A 48 11.38 2.06 -11.31
CA ASN A 48 12.57 1.77 -10.52
C ASN A 48 13.17 3.06 -9.96
N HIS A 49 13.30 4.09 -10.77
CA HIS A 49 13.87 5.36 -10.32
C HIS A 49 13.04 6.01 -9.21
N ILE A 50 11.71 6.02 -9.35
CA ILE A 50 10.78 6.63 -8.40
C ILE A 50 10.70 5.84 -7.08
N VAL A 51 10.64 4.51 -7.14
CA VAL A 51 10.31 3.67 -5.96
C VAL A 51 11.55 3.06 -5.31
N ARG A 52 12.60 2.74 -6.08
CA ARG A 52 13.75 1.95 -5.60
C ARG A 52 15.03 2.74 -5.43
N SER A 53 15.16 3.91 -6.06
CA SER A 53 16.39 4.72 -5.92
C SER A 53 16.60 5.13 -4.46
N PRO A 54 17.84 5.04 -3.95
CA PRO A 54 18.19 5.59 -2.66
C PRO A 54 17.92 7.10 -2.64
N THR A 55 17.22 7.57 -1.61
CA THR A 55 17.02 9.01 -1.35
C THR A 55 17.03 9.25 0.14
N ASN A 56 17.70 10.32 0.57
CA ASN A 56 17.68 10.77 1.97
C ASN A 56 16.36 11.47 2.32
N ASN A 57 15.58 11.89 1.31
CA ASN A 57 14.26 12.46 1.52
C ASN A 57 13.20 11.34 1.53
N THR A 58 12.62 11.09 2.71
CA THR A 58 11.58 10.07 2.91
C THR A 58 10.19 10.53 2.42
N SER A 59 9.98 11.83 2.26
CA SER A 59 8.67 12.41 1.90
C SER A 59 8.53 12.72 0.41
N LYS A 60 9.65 12.86 -0.32
CA LYS A 60 9.65 13.18 -1.74
C LYS A 60 10.43 12.11 -2.52
N PRO A 61 9.77 11.38 -3.44
CA PRO A 61 10.46 10.42 -4.27
C PRO A 61 11.30 11.15 -5.33
N PRO A 62 12.33 10.48 -5.88
CA PRO A 62 13.07 10.97 -7.03
C PRO A 62 12.15 11.32 -8.20
N ALA A 63 12.42 12.46 -8.83
CA ALA A 63 11.64 12.95 -9.95
C ALA A 63 12.09 12.31 -11.26
N ILE A 64 11.17 12.17 -12.21
CA ILE A 64 11.52 11.90 -13.62
C ILE A 64 11.35 13.19 -14.41
N ASP A 65 12.05 13.30 -15.53
CA ASP A 65 11.92 14.46 -16.40
C ASP A 65 10.48 14.63 -16.92
N VAL A 66 10.05 15.87 -17.13
CA VAL A 66 8.68 16.19 -17.57
C VAL A 66 8.36 15.53 -18.92
N SER A 67 9.34 15.46 -19.83
CA SER A 67 9.16 14.78 -21.11
C SER A 67 8.93 13.28 -20.93
N TYR A 68 9.59 12.66 -19.95
CA TYR A 68 9.40 11.25 -19.65
C TYR A 68 8.04 11.00 -19.00
N HIS A 69 7.62 11.86 -18.07
CA HIS A 69 6.28 11.82 -17.49
C HIS A 69 5.18 11.83 -18.57
N MET A 70 5.28 12.76 -19.53
CA MET A 70 4.34 12.85 -20.66
C MET A 70 4.41 11.64 -21.59
N GLY A 71 5.63 11.15 -21.86
CA GLY A 71 5.83 9.96 -22.67
C GLY A 71 5.22 8.70 -22.04
N VAL A 72 5.36 8.52 -20.72
CA VAL A 72 4.73 7.43 -19.96
C VAL A 72 3.21 7.51 -20.06
N HIS A 73 2.62 8.70 -19.81
CA HIS A 73 1.18 8.89 -19.92
C HIS A 73 0.66 8.52 -21.32
N THR A 74 1.36 8.99 -22.36
CA THR A 74 1.00 8.73 -23.76
C THR A 74 1.13 7.24 -24.12
N ALA A 75 2.20 6.59 -23.68
CA ALA A 75 2.42 5.16 -23.93
C ALA A 75 1.34 4.29 -23.28
N VAL A 76 0.96 4.59 -22.04
CA VAL A 76 -0.11 3.86 -21.32
C VAL A 76 -1.47 4.11 -21.96
N TYR A 77 -1.78 5.36 -22.34
CA TYR A 77 -3.00 5.69 -23.07
C TYR A 77 -3.10 4.89 -24.38
N ASN A 78 -2.07 4.97 -25.22
CA ASN A 78 -2.03 4.28 -26.51
C ASN A 78 -2.12 2.75 -26.37
N TYR A 79 -1.58 2.20 -25.27
CA TYR A 79 -1.69 0.77 -24.99
C TYR A 79 -3.13 0.35 -24.70
N PHE A 80 -3.85 1.14 -23.90
CA PHE A 80 -5.24 0.86 -23.57
C PHE A 80 -6.16 1.00 -24.78
N THR A 81 -5.94 2.01 -25.62
CA THR A 81 -6.73 2.24 -26.83
C THR A 81 -6.46 1.16 -27.88
N SER A 82 -5.21 0.79 -28.14
CA SER A 82 -4.89 -0.27 -29.12
C SER A 82 -5.45 -1.64 -28.71
N GLN A 83 -5.42 -1.99 -27.42
CA GLN A 83 -6.07 -3.20 -26.92
C GLN A 83 -7.59 -3.17 -27.09
N SER A 84 -8.21 -1.99 -26.89
CA SER A 84 -9.66 -1.87 -27.07
C SER A 84 -10.10 -2.02 -28.53
N GLU A 85 -9.29 -1.53 -29.49
CA GLU A 85 -9.53 -1.71 -30.92
C GLU A 85 -9.38 -3.18 -31.35
N GLN A 86 -8.40 -3.89 -30.79
CA GLN A 86 -8.20 -5.33 -31.04
C GLN A 86 -9.32 -6.20 -30.44
N ALA A 87 -9.98 -5.73 -29.39
CA ALA A 87 -11.09 -6.42 -28.74
C ALA A 87 -12.47 -6.13 -29.38
N ALA A 88 -12.55 -5.20 -30.33
CA ALA A 88 -13.81 -4.90 -31.03
C ALA A 88 -14.25 -6.11 -31.89
N PRO A 89 -15.54 -6.49 -31.88
CA PRO A 89 -16.03 -7.61 -32.68
C PRO A 89 -15.88 -7.29 -34.17
N GLY A 90 -14.97 -8.00 -34.84
CA GLY A 90 -14.86 -8.00 -36.29
C GLY A 90 -16.12 -8.60 -36.96
N PRO A 91 -16.29 -8.42 -38.28
CA PRO A 91 -17.46 -8.93 -39.00
C PRO A 91 -17.63 -10.44 -38.80
N PRO A 92 -18.88 -10.94 -38.70
CA PRO A 92 -19.18 -12.29 -38.26
C PRO A 92 -18.70 -13.30 -39.31
N THR A 93 -17.52 -13.87 -39.06
CA THR A 93 -16.97 -14.96 -39.88
C THR A 93 -16.71 -16.16 -38.96
N GLY A 94 -17.67 -17.09 -38.96
CA GLY A 94 -17.53 -18.50 -38.64
C GLY A 94 -16.95 -18.90 -37.27
N LEU A 95 -17.79 -19.57 -36.46
CA LEU A 95 -17.47 -20.56 -35.43
C LEU A 95 -16.01 -20.57 -34.92
N ARG A 96 -15.72 -19.76 -33.90
CA ARG A 96 -14.51 -19.91 -33.08
C ARG A 96 -14.88 -20.34 -31.66
N PRO A 97 -14.22 -21.37 -31.09
CA PRO A 97 -14.41 -21.75 -29.70
C PRO A 97 -13.76 -20.70 -28.78
N ASP A 98 -14.46 -20.40 -27.69
CA ASP A 98 -14.06 -19.58 -26.53
C ASP A 98 -13.46 -18.19 -26.80
N ALA A 99 -14.34 -17.25 -27.14
CA ALA A 99 -14.10 -15.80 -27.02
C ALA A 99 -13.92 -15.33 -25.55
N SER A 100 -14.14 -16.22 -24.57
CA SER A 100 -14.08 -15.92 -23.13
C SER A 100 -12.66 -15.70 -22.59
N GLU A 101 -11.62 -16.32 -23.17
CA GLU A 101 -10.25 -16.24 -22.61
C GLU A 101 -9.38 -15.14 -23.24
N LYS A 102 -9.70 -14.69 -24.47
CA LYS A 102 -8.89 -13.71 -25.22
C LYS A 102 -9.34 -12.27 -25.04
N ALA A 103 -10.53 -12.04 -24.50
CA ALA A 103 -10.97 -10.71 -24.07
C ALA A 103 -10.48 -10.42 -22.64
N LYS A 104 -9.18 -10.62 -22.35
CA LYS A 104 -8.60 -10.04 -21.13
C LYS A 104 -8.91 -8.55 -21.18
N ALA A 105 -9.75 -8.11 -20.27
CA ALA A 105 -10.24 -6.74 -20.29
C ALA A 105 -9.04 -5.78 -20.28
N SER A 106 -9.05 -4.83 -21.22
CA SER A 106 -7.92 -3.92 -21.48
C SER A 106 -7.31 -3.41 -20.17
N GLY A 107 -5.99 -3.58 -20.03
CA GLY A 107 -5.21 -3.16 -18.86
C GLY A 107 -5.08 -4.14 -17.69
N THR A 108 -5.73 -5.31 -17.72
CA THR A 108 -5.57 -6.34 -16.65
C THR A 108 -4.12 -6.78 -16.49
N ASP A 109 -3.46 -7.02 -17.61
CA ASP A 109 -2.09 -7.50 -17.70
C ASP A 109 -1.07 -6.48 -17.15
N LEU A 110 -1.24 -5.19 -17.48
CA LEU A 110 -0.43 -4.11 -16.93
C LEU A 110 -0.65 -3.96 -15.42
N TYR A 111 -1.91 -4.07 -14.96
CA TYR A 111 -2.21 -4.00 -13.53
C TYR A 111 -1.54 -5.12 -12.73
N GLU A 112 -1.60 -6.36 -13.22
CA GLU A 112 -0.87 -7.49 -12.62
C GLU A 112 0.65 -7.29 -12.65
N GLN A 113 1.18 -6.71 -13.73
CA GLN A 113 2.61 -6.45 -13.84
C GLN A 113 3.09 -5.41 -12.81
N ILE A 114 2.29 -4.37 -12.56
CA ILE A 114 2.55 -3.37 -11.51
C ILE A 114 2.47 -4.01 -10.12
N ASP A 115 1.51 -4.90 -9.91
CA ASP A 115 1.35 -5.65 -8.65
C ASP A 115 2.58 -6.53 -8.34
N ARG A 116 3.11 -7.24 -9.35
CA ARG A 116 4.38 -7.98 -9.24
C ARG A 116 5.55 -7.06 -8.92
N PHE A 117 5.65 -5.92 -9.61
CA PHE A 117 6.70 -4.94 -9.35
C PHE A 117 6.70 -4.42 -7.91
N TYR A 118 5.52 -4.10 -7.36
CA TYR A 118 5.41 -3.66 -5.97
C TYR A 118 5.71 -4.76 -4.97
N ALA A 119 5.35 -6.02 -5.27
CA ALA A 119 5.71 -7.18 -4.47
C ALA A 119 7.25 -7.33 -4.40
N ASP A 120 7.91 -7.28 -5.55
CA ASP A 120 9.36 -7.39 -5.63
C ASP A 120 10.05 -6.22 -4.93
N ALA A 121 9.55 -4.99 -5.13
CA ALA A 121 10.11 -3.81 -4.47
C ALA A 121 9.98 -3.90 -2.94
N ALA A 122 8.83 -4.34 -2.43
CA ALA A 122 8.61 -4.54 -1.00
C ALA A 122 9.48 -5.69 -0.44
N ARG A 123 9.65 -6.77 -1.20
CA ARG A 123 10.51 -7.90 -0.81
C ARG A 123 11.96 -7.49 -0.69
N ASP A 124 12.47 -6.68 -1.61
CA ASP A 124 13.85 -6.16 -1.54
C ASP A 124 14.05 -5.33 -0.26
N LEU A 125 13.05 -4.54 0.15
CA LEU A 125 13.08 -3.81 1.42
C LEU A 125 13.05 -4.74 2.64
N PHE A 126 12.28 -5.82 2.60
CA PHE A 126 12.29 -6.83 3.67
C PHE A 126 13.64 -7.54 3.76
N LEU A 127 14.25 -7.92 2.63
CA LEU A 127 15.56 -8.56 2.59
C LEU A 127 16.68 -7.63 3.06
N GLY A 128 16.53 -6.31 2.86
CA GLY A 128 17.44 -5.29 3.37
C GLY A 128 17.18 -4.87 4.82
N ALA A 129 16.17 -5.45 5.49
CA ALA A 129 15.91 -5.13 6.88
C ALA A 129 17.08 -5.61 7.77
N PRO A 130 17.44 -4.85 8.82
CA PRO A 130 18.48 -5.28 9.77
C PRO A 130 18.12 -6.64 10.37
N THR A 131 19.10 -7.35 10.95
CA THR A 131 18.84 -8.62 11.67
C THR A 131 18.54 -8.41 13.15
N ASP A 132 19.03 -7.32 13.72
CA ASP A 132 18.76 -6.91 15.10
C ASP A 132 17.35 -6.30 15.25
N ASP A 133 16.79 -6.41 16.46
CA ASP A 133 15.45 -5.90 16.74
C ASP A 133 15.49 -4.41 17.17
N THR A 134 16.63 -3.90 17.66
CA THR A 134 16.81 -2.51 18.12
C THR A 134 16.65 -1.49 16.99
N THR A 135 17.28 -1.73 15.85
CA THR A 135 17.27 -0.79 14.72
C THR A 135 16.11 -1.02 13.76
N LEU A 136 15.32 -2.09 13.96
CA LEU A 136 14.27 -2.49 13.03
C LEU A 136 13.21 -1.40 12.85
N VAL A 137 12.74 -0.75 13.92
CA VAL A 137 11.73 0.31 13.81
C VAL A 137 12.31 1.56 13.16
N HIS A 138 13.55 1.93 13.52
CA HIS A 138 14.30 3.04 12.92
C HIS A 138 14.53 2.83 11.42
N TYR A 139 14.66 1.58 10.97
CA TYR A 139 14.73 1.22 9.56
C TYR A 139 13.36 1.28 8.88
N LEU A 140 12.35 0.62 9.46
CA LEU A 140 11.05 0.38 8.81
C LEU A 140 10.28 1.66 8.53
N VAL A 141 10.30 2.63 9.44
CA VAL A 141 9.49 3.84 9.30
C VAL A 141 9.98 4.72 8.13
N PRO A 142 11.26 5.13 8.05
CA PRO A 142 11.81 5.81 6.87
C PRO A 142 11.68 4.99 5.58
N CYS A 143 11.90 3.68 5.68
CA CYS A 143 11.78 2.75 4.56
C CYS A 143 10.36 2.76 3.96
N PHE A 144 9.34 2.62 4.81
CA PHE A 144 7.94 2.71 4.41
C PHE A 144 7.61 4.09 3.84
N ASN A 145 8.03 5.17 4.49
CA ASN A 145 7.74 6.53 4.03
C ASN A 145 8.26 6.77 2.61
N ARG A 146 9.49 6.33 2.31
CA ARG A 146 10.07 6.39 0.96
C ARG A 146 9.27 5.56 -0.04
N TYR A 147 8.96 4.31 0.32
CA TYR A 147 8.16 3.41 -0.51
C TYR A 147 6.77 4.00 -0.81
N ALA A 148 6.10 4.55 0.21
CA ALA A 148 4.79 5.15 0.11
C ALA A 148 4.79 6.43 -0.75
N ALA A 149 5.79 7.29 -0.57
CA ALA A 149 5.96 8.48 -1.39
C ALA A 149 6.15 8.11 -2.88
N GLY A 150 6.96 7.07 -3.15
CA GLY A 150 7.14 6.50 -4.48
C GLY A 150 5.84 5.95 -5.07
N ALA A 151 5.12 5.12 -4.30
CA ALA A 151 3.84 4.55 -4.72
C ALA A 151 2.79 5.62 -5.06
N GLN A 152 2.72 6.70 -4.27
CA GLN A 152 1.85 7.84 -4.57
C GLN A 152 2.23 8.55 -5.87
N SER A 153 3.53 8.70 -6.13
CA SER A 153 4.02 9.28 -7.39
C SER A 153 3.70 8.41 -8.60
N VAL A 154 3.93 7.10 -8.50
CA VAL A 154 3.55 6.13 -9.54
C VAL A 154 2.04 6.12 -9.77
N SER A 155 1.23 6.18 -8.71
CA SER A 155 -0.23 6.23 -8.83
C SER A 155 -0.71 7.49 -9.57
N ARG A 156 -0.01 8.63 -9.43
CA ARG A 156 -0.27 9.84 -10.23
C ARG A 156 0.19 9.69 -11.68
N LEU A 157 1.40 9.18 -11.88
CA LEU A 157 1.98 8.93 -13.21
C LEU A 157 1.11 7.99 -14.06
N LEU A 158 0.59 6.93 -13.43
CA LEU A 158 -0.23 5.89 -14.05
C LEU A 158 -1.72 6.07 -13.74
N ASN A 159 -2.18 7.29 -13.47
CA ASN A 159 -3.57 7.57 -13.10
C ASN A 159 -4.58 7.11 -14.17
N TYR A 160 -4.15 6.96 -15.42
CA TYR A 160 -4.97 6.37 -16.48
C TYR A 160 -5.42 4.94 -16.13
N VAL A 161 -4.55 4.12 -15.53
CA VAL A 161 -4.88 2.77 -15.05
C VAL A 161 -5.96 2.82 -13.96
N ASN A 162 -5.83 3.74 -13.00
CA ASN A 162 -6.84 3.93 -11.95
C ASN A 162 -8.20 4.32 -12.56
N ARG A 163 -8.21 5.25 -13.51
CA ARG A 163 -9.44 5.78 -14.12
C ARG A 163 -10.16 4.80 -15.03
N HIS A 164 -9.44 3.99 -15.80
CA HIS A 164 -10.01 3.19 -16.88
C HIS A 164 -10.04 1.69 -16.60
N TYR A 165 -9.04 1.16 -15.88
CA TYR A 165 -9.04 -0.24 -15.48
C TYR A 165 -9.63 -0.42 -14.07
N VAL A 166 -9.07 0.25 -13.06
CA VAL A 166 -9.48 0.02 -11.65
C VAL A 166 -10.93 0.41 -11.45
N LYS A 167 -11.34 1.61 -11.89
CA LYS A 167 -12.74 2.06 -11.79
C LYS A 167 -13.70 1.05 -12.43
N ARG A 168 -13.43 0.63 -13.67
CA ARG A 168 -14.25 -0.35 -14.38
C ARG A 168 -14.31 -1.69 -13.63
N ALA A 169 -13.18 -2.18 -13.15
CA ALA A 169 -13.15 -3.43 -12.39
C ALA A 169 -13.91 -3.34 -11.06
N VAL A 170 -13.92 -2.18 -10.40
CA VAL A 170 -14.74 -1.93 -9.20
C VAL A 170 -16.22 -1.90 -9.56
N ASP A 171 -16.60 -1.24 -10.66
CA ASP A 171 -17.97 -1.19 -11.18
C ASP A 171 -18.47 -2.61 -11.59
N GLU A 172 -17.56 -3.49 -12.04
CA GLU A 172 -17.78 -4.91 -12.36
C GLU A 172 -17.69 -5.85 -11.13
N ASP A 173 -17.82 -5.31 -9.92
CA ASP A 173 -17.81 -6.07 -8.67
C ASP A 173 -16.50 -6.85 -8.39
N ARG A 174 -15.34 -6.26 -8.72
CA ARG A 174 -14.02 -6.80 -8.36
C ARG A 174 -13.26 -5.94 -7.36
N GLY A 175 -13.92 -4.95 -6.76
CA GLY A 175 -13.34 -4.05 -5.77
C GLY A 175 -12.95 -4.73 -4.45
N TRP A 176 -12.45 -3.92 -3.51
CA TRP A 176 -12.09 -4.39 -2.16
C TRP A 176 -13.28 -4.98 -1.39
N LEU A 177 -14.47 -4.40 -1.57
CA LEU A 177 -15.74 -4.87 -1.04
C LEU A 177 -16.64 -5.26 -2.21
N ARG A 178 -16.89 -6.56 -2.39
CA ARG A 178 -17.81 -7.01 -3.44
C ARG A 178 -19.24 -6.97 -2.94
N LEU A 179 -20.15 -6.61 -3.82
CA LEU A 179 -21.58 -6.76 -3.63
C LEU A 179 -21.93 -8.20 -3.27
N ALA A 180 -21.26 -9.20 -3.87
CA ALA A 180 -21.41 -10.59 -3.46
C ALA A 180 -21.09 -10.82 -1.96
N ASP A 181 -19.99 -10.28 -1.45
CA ASP A 181 -19.60 -10.43 -0.03
C ASP A 181 -20.64 -9.78 0.90
N VAL A 182 -21.19 -8.62 0.49
CA VAL A 182 -22.20 -7.88 1.25
C VAL A 182 -23.56 -8.58 1.16
N LEU A 183 -23.95 -9.07 -0.01
CA LEU A 183 -25.20 -9.79 -0.23
C LEU A 183 -25.22 -11.09 0.57
N ASP A 184 -24.15 -11.87 0.59
CA ASP A 184 -24.07 -13.10 1.40
C ASP A 184 -24.24 -12.81 2.90
N ALA A 185 -23.73 -11.68 3.37
CA ALA A 185 -23.92 -11.23 4.75
C ALA A 185 -25.36 -10.77 5.02
N VAL A 186 -25.94 -9.98 4.11
CA VAL A 186 -27.29 -9.41 4.25
C VAL A 186 -28.38 -10.45 3.99
N ALA A 187 -28.18 -11.41 3.09
CA ALA A 187 -29.15 -12.44 2.72
C ALA A 187 -29.64 -13.25 3.92
N ARG A 188 -28.78 -13.44 4.94
CA ARG A 188 -29.14 -14.08 6.22
C ARG A 188 -30.17 -13.29 7.03
N THR A 189 -30.40 -12.03 6.68
CA THR A 189 -31.31 -11.10 7.37
C THR A 189 -32.49 -10.64 6.50
N ILE A 190 -32.53 -11.03 5.23
CA ILE A 190 -33.62 -10.67 4.31
C ILE A 190 -34.85 -11.52 4.65
N GLN A 191 -36.00 -10.85 4.75
CA GLN A 191 -37.32 -11.45 4.89
C GLN A 191 -38.10 -11.29 3.57
N GLU A 192 -39.11 -12.13 3.35
CA GLU A 192 -39.90 -12.14 2.11
C GLU A 192 -40.58 -10.79 1.81
N ASP A 193 -40.88 -10.00 2.85
CA ASP A 193 -41.54 -8.69 2.76
C ASP A 193 -40.57 -7.50 2.59
N ASP A 194 -39.27 -7.77 2.41
CA ASP A 194 -38.29 -6.69 2.27
C ASP A 194 -38.35 -6.04 0.89
N THR A 195 -38.63 -4.74 0.90
CA THR A 195 -38.61 -3.93 -0.32
C THR A 195 -37.18 -3.71 -0.81
N ARG A 196 -37.03 -3.43 -2.11
CA ARG A 196 -35.75 -3.07 -2.74
C ARG A 196 -35.02 -1.94 -1.99
N GLU A 197 -35.75 -0.96 -1.47
CA GLU A 197 -35.20 0.15 -0.70
C GLU A 197 -34.63 -0.31 0.65
N LYS A 198 -35.31 -1.22 1.36
CA LYS A 198 -34.80 -1.82 2.60
C LYS A 198 -33.51 -2.60 2.35
N ILE A 199 -33.46 -3.37 1.26
CA ILE A 199 -32.26 -4.12 0.86
C ILE A 199 -31.11 -3.15 0.56
N GLN A 200 -31.34 -2.11 -0.23
CA GLN A 200 -30.32 -1.08 -0.53
C GLN A 200 -29.84 -0.33 0.73
N LYS A 201 -30.74 -0.08 1.69
CA LYS A 201 -30.37 0.52 2.98
C LYS A 201 -29.44 -0.41 3.77
N ARG A 202 -29.77 -1.69 3.90
CA ARG A 202 -28.94 -2.68 4.60
C ARG A 202 -27.57 -2.86 3.94
N LEU A 203 -27.50 -2.85 2.61
CA LEU A 203 -26.22 -2.90 1.88
C LEU A 203 -25.33 -1.69 2.24
N ARG A 204 -25.91 -0.49 2.33
CA ARG A 204 -25.18 0.73 2.73
C ARG A 204 -24.75 0.67 4.20
N GLU A 205 -25.65 0.28 5.09
CA GLU A 205 -25.35 0.11 6.51
C GLU A 205 -24.19 -0.88 6.71
N ARG A 206 -24.20 -2.00 5.98
CA ARG A 206 -23.13 -3.00 6.04
C ARG A 206 -21.80 -2.47 5.54
N ARG A 207 -21.78 -1.73 4.43
CA ARG A 207 -20.55 -1.05 3.96
C ARG A 207 -20.01 -0.10 5.04
N THR A 208 -20.88 0.65 5.69
CA THR A 208 -20.50 1.55 6.79
C THR A 208 -19.94 0.78 7.99
N GLU A 209 -20.50 -0.38 8.35
CA GLU A 209 -19.96 -1.26 9.40
C GLU A 209 -18.55 -1.75 9.09
N GLU A 210 -18.28 -2.17 7.85
CA GLU A 210 -16.94 -2.58 7.43
C GLU A 210 -15.96 -1.40 7.53
N LEU A 211 -16.37 -0.20 7.13
CA LEU A 211 -15.53 1.02 7.21
C LEU A 211 -15.28 1.48 8.65
N LYS A 212 -16.19 1.22 9.60
CA LYS A 212 -15.98 1.50 11.03
C LYS A 212 -14.75 0.76 11.58
N GLN A 213 -14.43 -0.43 11.06
CA GLN A 213 -13.22 -1.19 11.43
C GLN A 213 -11.92 -0.46 11.03
N TRP A 214 -12.03 0.53 10.14
CA TRP A 214 -10.93 1.34 9.63
C TRP A 214 -10.93 2.77 10.18
N GLY A 215 -11.79 3.06 11.17
CA GLY A 215 -11.88 4.34 11.85
C GLY A 215 -12.81 5.35 11.17
N TYR A 216 -13.69 4.90 10.28
CA TYR A 216 -14.77 5.75 9.77
C TYR A 216 -15.86 5.95 10.83
N THR A 217 -16.33 7.18 10.99
CA THR A 217 -17.51 7.53 11.77
C THR A 217 -18.58 8.09 10.85
N GLU A 218 -19.85 7.76 11.14
CA GLU A 218 -20.97 8.22 10.33
C GLU A 218 -21.07 9.75 10.39
N GLY A 219 -21.20 10.39 9.22
CA GLY A 219 -21.16 11.85 9.11
C GLY A 219 -19.77 12.48 9.09
N ALA A 220 -18.68 11.67 9.12
CA ALA A 220 -17.33 12.20 8.96
C ALA A 220 -17.10 12.82 7.58
N ALA A 221 -16.12 13.72 7.50
CA ALA A 221 -15.73 14.38 6.25
C ALA A 221 -15.36 13.37 5.14
N THR A 222 -15.56 13.77 3.88
CA THR A 222 -15.26 12.95 2.70
C THR A 222 -13.81 12.46 2.67
N ALA A 223 -12.87 13.27 3.16
CA ALA A 223 -11.46 12.89 3.29
C ALA A 223 -11.24 11.73 4.29
N VAL A 224 -12.02 11.68 5.37
CA VAL A 224 -11.96 10.59 6.36
C VAL A 224 -12.54 9.30 5.78
N LEU A 225 -13.62 9.41 5.02
CA LEU A 225 -14.20 8.28 4.27
C LEU A 225 -13.17 7.70 3.28
N ALA A 226 -12.60 8.55 2.41
CA ALA A 226 -11.61 8.13 1.43
C ALA A 226 -10.36 7.50 2.10
N GLN A 227 -9.95 8.02 3.25
CA GLN A 227 -8.84 7.46 4.01
C GLN A 227 -9.16 6.08 4.60
N ALA A 228 -10.37 5.89 5.14
CA ALA A 228 -10.82 4.60 5.65
C ALA A 228 -10.97 3.56 4.52
N GLU A 229 -11.48 3.97 3.37
CA GLU A 229 -11.53 3.14 2.16
C GLU A 229 -10.14 2.73 1.71
N ALA A 230 -9.18 3.65 1.66
CA ALA A 230 -7.79 3.32 1.30
C ALA A 230 -7.16 2.29 2.25
N TYR A 231 -7.46 2.35 3.56
CA TYR A 231 -7.02 1.34 4.52
C TYR A 231 -7.68 -0.01 4.28
N ALA A 232 -8.99 -0.03 3.99
CA ALA A 232 -9.73 -1.25 3.68
C ALA A 232 -9.25 -1.89 2.36
N GLU A 233 -8.94 -1.08 1.36
CA GLU A 233 -8.35 -1.50 0.10
C GLU A 233 -6.97 -2.12 0.29
N ALA A 234 -6.08 -1.47 1.05
CA ALA A 234 -4.78 -2.04 1.41
C ALA A 234 -4.93 -3.33 2.22
N ALA A 235 -6.01 -3.44 3.00
CA ALA A 235 -6.34 -4.62 3.78
C ALA A 235 -6.90 -5.79 2.97
N SER A 236 -7.40 -5.52 1.76
CA SER A 236 -8.07 -6.54 0.94
C SER A 236 -7.09 -7.64 0.48
N PRO A 237 -7.60 -8.84 0.15
CA PRO A 237 -6.75 -9.89 -0.41
C PRO A 237 -6.28 -9.57 -1.86
N PRO A 238 -5.23 -10.25 -2.37
CA PRO A 238 -4.65 -9.94 -3.68
C PRO A 238 -5.58 -10.14 -4.89
N ASP A 239 -6.65 -10.93 -4.75
CA ASP A 239 -7.66 -11.15 -5.80
C ASP A 239 -8.60 -9.94 -5.99
N ARG A 240 -8.49 -8.92 -5.14
CA ARG A 240 -9.27 -7.69 -5.21
C ARG A 240 -8.54 -6.62 -6.03
N VAL A 241 -9.30 -5.87 -6.80
CA VAL A 241 -8.82 -4.74 -7.57
C VAL A 241 -8.99 -3.47 -6.75
N VAL A 242 -7.87 -2.81 -6.52
CA VAL A 242 -7.75 -1.59 -5.73
C VAL A 242 -6.89 -0.55 -6.47
N PRO A 243 -6.99 0.75 -6.13
CA PRO A 243 -6.09 1.78 -6.65
C PRO A 243 -4.62 1.41 -6.48
N LEU A 244 -3.77 1.88 -7.41
CA LEU A 244 -2.35 1.50 -7.45
C LEU A 244 -1.59 1.85 -6.16
N ALA A 245 -1.94 2.94 -5.49
CA ALA A 245 -1.37 3.28 -4.19
C ALA A 245 -1.74 2.26 -3.10
N SER A 246 -3.01 1.91 -2.99
CA SER A 246 -3.51 0.91 -2.03
C SER A 246 -2.94 -0.47 -2.32
N MET A 247 -2.73 -0.82 -3.60
CA MET A 247 -2.02 -2.04 -4.01
C MET A 247 -0.59 -2.09 -3.48
N ALA A 248 0.16 -0.98 -3.58
CA ALA A 248 1.52 -0.91 -3.05
C ALA A 248 1.53 -1.15 -1.54
N TYR A 249 0.62 -0.50 -0.80
CA TYR A 249 0.50 -0.68 0.65
C TYR A 249 0.10 -2.12 1.03
N ARG A 250 -0.79 -2.75 0.25
CA ARG A 250 -1.12 -4.17 0.38
C ARG A 250 0.13 -5.05 0.19
N ARG A 251 0.98 -4.75 -0.81
CA ARG A 251 2.23 -5.49 -1.03
C ARG A 251 3.25 -5.27 0.07
N PHE A 252 3.39 -4.05 0.58
CA PHE A 252 4.22 -3.80 1.76
C PHE A 252 3.72 -4.59 2.99
N ARG A 253 2.40 -4.67 3.20
CA ARG A 253 1.82 -5.51 4.25
C ARG A 253 2.23 -6.98 4.10
N ILE A 254 1.99 -7.55 2.93
CA ILE A 254 2.19 -8.99 2.67
C ILE A 254 3.68 -9.36 2.71
N GLU A 255 4.53 -8.58 2.06
CA GLU A 255 5.94 -8.95 1.87
C GLU A 255 6.83 -8.51 3.05
N VAL A 256 6.43 -7.48 3.82
CA VAL A 256 7.25 -6.92 4.91
C VAL A 256 6.57 -7.13 6.27
N LEU A 257 5.36 -6.59 6.46
CA LEU A 257 4.75 -6.55 7.79
C LEU A 257 4.30 -7.92 8.28
N GLU A 258 3.59 -8.70 7.45
CA GLU A 258 3.10 -10.01 7.82
C GLU A 258 4.23 -10.94 8.30
N PRO A 259 5.36 -11.13 7.56
CA PRO A 259 6.50 -11.89 8.04
C PRO A 259 7.05 -11.41 9.39
N LEU A 260 7.12 -10.09 9.60
CA LEU A 260 7.62 -9.51 10.85
C LEU A 260 6.62 -9.63 12.01
N LEU A 261 5.32 -9.72 11.72
CA LEU A 261 4.25 -9.91 12.69
C LEU A 261 4.07 -11.39 13.06
N MET A 262 4.44 -12.32 12.17
CA MET A 262 4.31 -13.75 12.43
C MET A 262 5.11 -14.17 13.67
N VAL A 263 4.45 -14.94 14.52
CA VAL A 263 5.08 -15.57 15.68
C VAL A 263 5.82 -16.83 15.23
N PRO A 264 7.14 -16.97 15.50
CA PRO A 264 7.88 -18.17 15.16
C PRO A 264 7.23 -19.41 15.80
N LYS A 265 6.91 -20.42 14.98
CA LYS A 265 6.42 -21.71 15.50
C LYS A 265 7.58 -22.42 16.19
N MET A 266 7.53 -22.56 17.52
CA MET A 266 8.46 -23.41 18.25
C MET A 266 8.30 -24.86 17.74
N LYS A 267 9.28 -25.38 17.00
CA LYS A 267 9.37 -26.81 16.67
C LYS A 267 9.70 -27.58 17.94
N GLY A 268 8.68 -27.96 18.71
CA GLY A 268 8.79 -28.85 19.86
C GLY A 268 7.73 -29.93 19.79
N LYS A 269 8.15 -31.17 19.49
CA LYS A 269 7.35 -32.38 19.76
C LYS A 269 7.02 -32.42 21.26
N GLY A 270 5.74 -32.57 21.61
CA GLY A 270 5.33 -33.25 22.84
C GLY A 270 4.96 -32.39 24.06
N LYS A 271 3.75 -32.69 24.56
CA LYS A 271 3.15 -32.37 25.86
C LYS A 271 2.71 -30.92 26.12
N ARG A 272 1.38 -30.75 26.19
CA ARG A 272 0.70 -29.64 26.88
C ARG A 272 1.35 -29.42 28.24
N LYS A 273 2.17 -28.38 28.40
CA LYS A 273 2.60 -27.92 29.73
C LYS A 273 1.41 -27.23 30.40
N LYS A 274 1.11 -27.66 31.62
CA LYS A 274 0.16 -27.00 32.55
C LYS A 274 0.47 -25.50 32.62
N PRO A 275 -0.52 -24.61 32.81
CA PRO A 275 -0.26 -23.20 33.07
C PRO A 275 0.61 -23.07 34.34
N PRO A 276 1.66 -22.25 34.34
CA PRO A 276 2.41 -21.99 35.57
C PRO A 276 1.51 -21.26 36.56
N ALA A 277 1.40 -21.83 37.76
CA ALA A 277 0.80 -21.19 38.93
C ALA A 277 1.87 -20.34 39.63
N ASN A 278 2.19 -19.18 39.06
CA ASN A 278 2.67 -17.98 39.75
C ASN A 278 2.97 -16.89 38.71
N GLY A 279 2.87 -15.62 39.13
CA GLY A 279 2.81 -14.40 38.32
C GLY A 279 3.86 -14.13 37.24
N ASP A 280 4.82 -15.01 36.99
CA ASP A 280 5.75 -14.90 35.86
C ASP A 280 5.20 -15.69 34.68
N LYS A 281 4.34 -15.05 33.88
CA LYS A 281 3.98 -15.56 32.56
C LYS A 281 5.27 -15.67 31.73
N PRO A 282 5.70 -16.87 31.30
CA PRO A 282 6.85 -16.97 30.40
C PRO A 282 6.56 -16.12 29.16
N PRO A 283 7.54 -15.37 28.63
CA PRO A 283 7.31 -14.49 27.50
C PRO A 283 6.77 -15.33 26.34
N MET A 284 5.49 -15.13 26.01
CA MET A 284 4.90 -15.74 24.83
C MET A 284 5.79 -15.44 23.62
N PRO A 285 5.95 -16.38 22.69
CA PRO A 285 6.69 -16.11 21.47
C PRO A 285 5.99 -14.94 20.76
N ARG A 286 6.73 -13.86 20.52
CA ARG A 286 6.27 -12.65 19.84
C ARG A 286 6.83 -12.63 18.42
N GLY A 287 6.08 -12.03 17.49
CA GLY A 287 6.63 -11.68 16.19
C GLY A 287 7.79 -10.70 16.34
N ARG A 288 8.68 -10.69 15.36
CA ARG A 288 9.91 -9.89 15.37
C ARG A 288 9.61 -8.40 15.58
N LEU A 289 8.62 -7.85 14.89
CA LEU A 289 8.21 -6.45 15.05
C LEU A 289 7.70 -6.15 16.47
N ALA A 290 6.99 -7.10 17.09
CA ALA A 290 6.48 -6.92 18.45
C ALA A 290 7.60 -6.97 19.52
N ARG A 291 8.74 -7.63 19.23
CA ARG A 291 9.94 -7.56 20.06
C ARG A 291 10.66 -6.23 19.86
N ALA A 292 10.88 -5.81 18.62
CA ALA A 292 11.47 -4.51 18.28
C ALA A 292 10.70 -3.33 18.91
N VAL A 293 9.37 -3.33 18.85
CA VAL A 293 8.54 -2.31 19.50
C VAL A 293 8.62 -2.37 21.03
N LYS A 294 8.80 -3.56 21.60
CA LYS A 294 9.01 -3.69 23.05
C LYS A 294 10.33 -3.01 23.43
N GLU A 295 11.39 -3.32 22.70
CA GLU A 295 12.72 -2.76 22.90
C GLU A 295 12.75 -1.24 22.70
N LEU A 296 12.12 -0.72 21.64
CA LEU A 296 11.97 0.71 21.40
C LEU A 296 11.30 1.44 22.57
N LEU A 297 10.28 0.84 23.20
CA LEU A 297 9.52 1.50 24.28
C LEU A 297 10.12 1.30 25.67
N GLU A 298 10.92 0.24 25.87
CA GLU A 298 11.45 -0.16 27.17
C GLU A 298 12.97 0.07 27.26
N SER A 299 13.65 0.60 26.23
CA SER A 299 15.08 0.87 26.30
C SER A 299 15.41 1.86 27.42
N ASP A 300 16.42 1.58 28.22
CA ASP A 300 16.91 2.55 29.21
C ASP A 300 17.88 3.52 28.51
N GLY A 301 17.53 4.81 28.50
CA GLY A 301 18.28 5.86 27.80
C GLY A 301 17.77 6.18 26.38
N GLY A 302 18.03 7.41 25.94
CA GLY A 302 17.54 7.98 24.67
C GLY A 302 16.48 9.06 24.85
N ASP A 303 16.10 9.73 23.75
CA ASP A 303 15.04 10.73 23.73
C ASP A 303 13.65 10.05 23.76
N ASP A 304 12.92 10.22 24.87
CA ASP A 304 11.60 9.64 25.05
C ASP A 304 10.58 10.16 24.03
N GLU A 305 10.70 11.42 23.60
CA GLU A 305 9.83 12.01 22.59
C GLU A 305 10.09 11.41 21.21
N GLU A 306 11.36 11.17 20.85
CA GLU A 306 11.71 10.51 19.60
C GLU A 306 11.13 9.09 19.53
N ARG A 307 11.19 8.34 20.63
CA ARG A 307 10.65 6.96 20.69
C ARG A 307 9.13 6.95 20.57
N LYS A 308 8.43 7.87 21.23
CA LYS A 308 6.97 8.02 21.08
C LYS A 308 6.59 8.42 19.66
N LYS A 309 7.34 9.35 19.05
CA LYS A 309 7.15 9.77 17.67
C LYS A 309 7.29 8.58 16.72
N LEU A 310 8.38 7.81 16.82
CA LEU A 310 8.59 6.60 16.01
C LEU A 310 7.50 5.54 16.23
N ALA A 311 7.03 5.37 17.46
CA ALA A 311 5.91 4.49 17.78
C ALA A 311 4.61 4.94 17.10
N GLY A 312 4.32 6.24 17.10
CA GLY A 312 3.17 6.83 16.41
C GLY A 312 3.28 6.73 14.88
N GLU A 313 4.45 6.98 14.32
CA GLU A 313 4.71 6.81 12.88
C GLU A 313 4.57 5.34 12.46
N LEU A 314 5.07 4.40 13.25
CA LEU A 314 4.86 2.96 13.02
C LEU A 314 3.38 2.58 13.12
N ALA A 315 2.62 3.17 14.03
CA ALA A 315 1.17 2.96 14.10
C ALA A 315 0.50 3.40 12.78
N MET A 316 0.92 4.53 12.22
CA MET A 316 0.43 5.02 10.93
C MET A 316 0.85 4.11 9.77
N VAL A 317 2.05 3.53 9.79
CA VAL A 317 2.49 2.51 8.82
C VAL A 317 1.55 1.31 8.85
N LEU A 318 1.31 0.74 10.04
CA LEU A 318 0.41 -0.41 10.22
C LEU A 318 -1.00 -0.10 9.71
N LYS A 319 -1.53 1.08 10.07
CA LYS A 319 -2.85 1.54 9.64
C LYS A 319 -2.93 1.69 8.12
N THR A 320 -1.94 2.34 7.51
CA THR A 320 -1.88 2.59 6.06
C THR A 320 -1.76 1.31 5.25
N CYS A 321 -1.05 0.31 5.77
CA CYS A 321 -0.92 -1.00 5.17
C CYS A 321 -2.13 -1.93 5.41
N GLY A 322 -3.21 -1.44 6.03
CA GLY A 322 -4.41 -2.26 6.25
C GLY A 322 -4.24 -3.34 7.33
N VAL A 323 -3.40 -3.10 8.36
CA VAL A 323 -3.39 -3.93 9.57
C VAL A 323 -4.61 -3.57 10.41
N LYS A 324 -5.47 -4.54 10.71
CA LYS A 324 -6.76 -4.31 11.39
C LYS A 324 -6.61 -3.69 12.79
N MET A 325 -7.62 -2.92 13.20
CA MET A 325 -7.61 -2.18 14.47
C MET A 325 -7.63 -3.08 15.71
N ASP A 326 -8.07 -4.33 15.55
CA ASP A 326 -8.12 -5.32 16.61
C ASP A 326 -6.74 -5.94 16.91
N HIS A 327 -5.79 -5.80 15.99
CA HIS A 327 -4.45 -6.36 16.09
C HIS A 327 -3.72 -5.83 17.35
N PRO A 328 -3.19 -6.71 18.23
CA PRO A 328 -2.63 -6.30 19.52
C PRO A 328 -1.52 -5.25 19.43
N LEU A 329 -0.63 -5.37 18.43
CA LEU A 329 0.45 -4.40 18.24
C LEU A 329 -0.07 -3.03 17.81
N ARG A 330 -1.09 -3.00 16.94
CA ARG A 330 -1.69 -1.75 16.46
C ARG A 330 -2.38 -1.03 17.62
N LYS A 331 -3.20 -1.75 18.39
CA LYS A 331 -3.82 -1.21 19.62
C LYS A 331 -2.82 -0.61 20.59
N LYS A 332 -1.67 -1.27 20.79
CA LYS A 332 -0.60 -0.78 21.68
C LYS A 332 0.01 0.53 21.17
N LEU A 333 0.14 0.68 19.85
CA LEU A 333 0.81 1.80 19.21
C LEU A 333 -0.13 3.00 18.91
N ASP A 334 -1.43 2.76 18.71
CA ASP A 334 -2.41 3.80 18.34
C ASP A 334 -2.47 4.96 19.36
N LYS A 335 -2.15 4.71 20.64
CA LYS A 335 -2.07 5.75 21.68
C LYS A 335 -0.93 6.77 21.51
N TYR A 336 0.05 6.46 20.65
CA TYR A 336 1.17 7.34 20.34
C TYR A 336 0.94 8.12 19.03
N ILE A 337 -0.18 7.91 18.34
CA ILE A 337 -0.55 8.74 17.19
C ILE A 337 -0.90 10.13 17.72
N PRO A 338 -0.24 11.20 17.24
CA PRO A 338 -0.57 12.54 17.67
C PRO A 338 -2.04 12.85 17.31
N PRO A 339 -2.79 13.51 18.21
CA PRO A 339 -4.14 13.97 17.88
C PRO A 339 -4.05 14.88 16.65
N LYS A 340 -4.92 14.65 15.66
CA LYS A 340 -4.99 15.53 14.49
C LYS A 340 -5.38 16.93 14.97
N GLU A 341 -4.47 17.90 14.85
CA GLU A 341 -4.83 19.31 15.00
C GLU A 341 -5.91 19.66 13.96
N GLY A 342 -7.08 20.10 14.43
CA GLY A 342 -8.20 20.54 13.59
C GLY A 342 -9.13 19.41 13.14
N SER A 343 -10.19 19.17 13.93
CA SER A 343 -11.43 18.52 13.47
C SER A 343 -12.41 19.56 12.95
#